data_AF-A0A4Z1JLN7-F1
#
_entry.id   AF-A0A4Z1JLN7-F1
#
_cell.length_a   1.000
_cell.length_b   1.000
_cell.length_c   1.000
_cell.angle_alpha   90.00
_cell.angle_beta   90.00
_cell.angle_gamma   90.00
#
_symmetry.space_group_name_H-M   'P 1'
#
loop_
_entity.id
_entity.type
_entity.pdbx_description
1 polymer ?
#
loop_
_entity_poly.entity_id
_entity_poly.type
_entity_poly.pdbx_seq_one_letter_code
_entity_poly.pdbx_strand_id
1 'polypeptide(L)'
;MSSSFDGKQTTTDDVHKPFSSTSAAGNSSAQHNGYNHSRSTGAAHSEGPLINVQPPRREDLQPSYAQVLQGDDDTSTNGWYGSMINALGSCIGACGAVPCCIICPNPYKPVSQGNVGLVTKFGRFYRAVDPGLVKINPLSERLIQVDVKIQIVEVPQQVCMTKDNVTLHLTSVIYYHITSPHKAAFGISNVRQALIERTQTTLRHVVGARVLQDVIERREEVAQSIEEIIEDVASGWGVQVESMLIKDMIFSNELQDSLSMAAQSKRIGESKVIAARAEVESAKLMRQAADILSSAPAMQIRYLEAMQAMAKSANSKVIFLPSASTIGSQMANALGEGSGDHAGASTSRNDTGDFGGQDSGLQRAINAHVVEHI
;
A
#
# COMPACT_ATOMS: atom_id res chain seq x y z
N MET A 1 33.66 -16.76 31.22
CA MET A 1 33.02 -17.01 32.53
C MET A 1 31.53 -16.79 32.30
N SER A 2 30.84 -17.83 31.78
CA SER A 2 30.05 -18.81 32.56
C SER A 2 28.81 -18.15 33.15
N SER A 3 27.56 -18.56 32.90
CA SER A 3 26.92 -19.84 32.53
C SER A 3 25.44 -19.50 32.20
N SER A 4 24.81 -20.03 31.13
CA SER A 4 24.08 -21.33 31.05
C SER A 4 22.92 -21.45 32.07
N PHE A 5 21.73 -21.99 31.81
CA PHE A 5 21.10 -22.72 30.68
C PHE A 5 19.60 -23.00 31.06
N ASP A 6 18.89 -23.65 30.12
CA ASP A 6 17.62 -24.40 30.19
C ASP A 6 16.28 -23.63 30.09
N GLY A 7 15.32 -24.00 29.23
CA GLY A 7 15.21 -25.14 28.31
C GLY A 7 13.82 -25.77 28.35
N LYS A 8 13.09 -25.77 27.22
CA LYS A 8 12.36 -26.94 26.67
C LYS A 8 11.67 -26.66 25.34
N GLN A 9 12.11 -27.39 24.31
CA GLN A 9 11.49 -27.66 23.02
C GLN A 9 10.60 -28.92 23.08
N THR A 10 9.64 -29.01 22.16
CA THR A 10 9.24 -30.20 21.35
C THR A 10 8.32 -29.66 20.23
N THR A 11 8.66 -29.57 18.93
CA THR A 11 8.76 -30.60 17.84
C THR A 11 7.57 -31.56 17.83
N THR A 12 6.88 -31.95 16.76
CA THR A 12 6.88 -31.85 15.27
C THR A 12 5.49 -32.46 14.87
N ASP A 13 4.85 -32.27 13.71
CA ASP A 13 5.12 -32.88 12.41
C ASP A 13 3.94 -32.60 11.45
N ASP A 14 4.26 -32.51 10.16
CA ASP A 14 3.40 -32.39 8.98
C ASP A 14 2.55 -33.65 8.67
N VAL A 15 1.54 -33.50 7.79
CA VAL A 15 1.33 -34.27 6.54
C VAL A 15 -0.16 -34.42 6.13
N HIS A 16 -0.36 -34.26 4.82
CA HIS A 16 -1.53 -34.28 3.94
C HIS A 16 -2.50 -35.50 3.90
N LYS A 17 -3.79 -35.17 3.59
CA LYS A 17 -4.80 -35.85 2.70
C LYS A 17 -5.34 -37.26 3.08
N PRO A 18 -6.39 -37.86 2.45
CA PRO A 18 -7.21 -37.49 1.27
C PRO A 18 -8.76 -37.72 1.33
N PHE A 19 -9.45 -37.25 0.27
CA PHE A 19 -10.62 -37.77 -0.50
C PHE A 19 -11.76 -38.66 0.09
N SER A 20 -12.99 -38.20 -0.17
CA SER A 20 -14.23 -38.87 -0.66
C SER A 20 -14.56 -40.33 -0.29
N SER A 21 -15.79 -40.59 0.17
CA SER A 21 -16.90 -41.17 -0.64
C SER A 21 -18.03 -41.76 0.22
N THR A 22 -19.25 -41.39 -0.14
CA THR A 22 -20.54 -42.12 -0.20
C THR A 22 -20.69 -43.51 0.44
N SER A 23 -21.82 -43.69 1.14
CA SER A 23 -22.77 -44.85 1.15
C SER A 23 -23.24 -45.09 2.59
N ALA A 24 -24.53 -45.03 2.96
CA ALA A 24 -25.74 -45.72 2.51
C ALA A 24 -26.24 -46.65 3.63
N ALA A 25 -27.56 -46.59 3.84
CA ALA A 25 -28.42 -47.61 4.42
C ALA A 25 -28.40 -47.85 5.95
N GLY A 26 -29.57 -47.60 6.55
CA GLY A 26 -30.44 -48.72 6.95
C GLY A 26 -30.75 -48.84 8.44
N ASN A 27 -31.97 -48.46 8.82
CA ASN A 27 -32.98 -49.21 9.61
C ASN A 27 -33.93 -48.20 10.29
N SER A 28 -35.18 -48.08 9.87
CA SER A 28 -36.31 -48.99 10.10
C SER A 28 -36.81 -48.98 11.55
N SER A 29 -37.97 -48.35 11.76
CA SER A 29 -39.08 -48.92 12.53
C SER A 29 -40.30 -48.00 12.43
N ALA A 30 -41.36 -48.59 11.87
CA ALA A 30 -42.71 -48.05 11.76
C ALA A 30 -43.34 -47.77 13.14
N GLN A 31 -44.31 -46.86 13.27
CA GLN A 31 -45.74 -47.15 13.09
C GLN A 31 -46.66 -45.99 13.57
N HIS A 32 -47.71 -45.79 12.76
CA HIS A 32 -49.10 -45.45 13.07
C HIS A 32 -49.60 -44.02 13.45
N ASN A 33 -50.46 -43.56 12.52
CA ASN A 33 -51.82 -43.02 12.65
C ASN A 33 -52.09 -41.54 12.91
N GLY A 34 -52.77 -40.93 11.93
CA GLY A 34 -53.59 -39.73 12.08
C GLY A 34 -53.90 -39.08 10.74
N TYR A 35 -55.00 -39.46 10.09
CA TYR A 35 -55.54 -38.76 8.91
C TYR A 35 -56.15 -37.41 9.32
N ASN A 36 -55.79 -36.32 8.63
CA ASN A 36 -56.73 -35.23 8.36
C ASN A 36 -56.32 -34.38 7.14
N HIS A 37 -57.35 -33.97 6.41
CA HIS A 37 -57.34 -33.38 5.08
C HIS A 37 -56.88 -31.90 5.02
N SER A 38 -56.33 -31.54 3.86
CA SER A 38 -56.57 -30.32 3.05
C SER A 38 -55.47 -29.25 2.91
N ARG A 39 -55.08 -29.07 1.63
CA ARG A 39 -54.96 -27.82 0.85
C ARG A 39 -53.70 -26.92 0.97
N SER A 40 -52.83 -27.11 -0.02
CA SER A 40 -52.13 -26.15 -0.90
C SER A 40 -51.41 -24.88 -0.39
N THR A 41 -50.20 -24.71 -0.95
CA THR A 41 -49.51 -23.48 -1.40
C THR A 41 -48.86 -22.55 -0.37
N GLY A 42 -47.53 -22.39 -0.47
CA GLY A 42 -46.80 -21.26 0.11
C GLY A 42 -45.28 -21.47 0.15
N ALA A 43 -44.57 -20.77 -0.75
CA ALA A 43 -43.12 -20.64 -0.95
C ALA A 43 -42.16 -21.04 0.20
N ALA A 44 -41.19 -21.91 -0.13
CA ALA A 44 -39.97 -22.07 0.65
C ALA A 44 -39.07 -20.83 0.48
N HIS A 45 -38.97 -20.02 1.52
CA HIS A 45 -37.88 -19.03 1.64
C HIS A 45 -36.59 -19.80 1.93
N SER A 46 -35.64 -19.73 1.00
CA SER A 46 -34.27 -20.18 1.17
C SER A 46 -33.63 -19.39 2.32
N GLU A 47 -33.32 -20.06 3.43
CA GLU A 47 -32.50 -19.50 4.49
C GLU A 47 -31.07 -19.29 3.96
N GLY A 48 -30.74 -18.04 3.61
CA GLY A 48 -29.34 -17.62 3.50
C GLY A 48 -28.68 -17.67 4.88
N PRO A 49 -27.35 -17.83 4.96
CA PRO A 49 -26.67 -17.88 6.25
C PRO A 49 -26.97 -16.58 7.00
N LEU A 50 -27.59 -16.71 8.17
CA LEU A 50 -27.87 -15.61 9.09
C LEU A 50 -26.56 -14.87 9.32
N ILE A 51 -26.45 -13.66 8.76
CA ILE A 51 -25.37 -12.72 9.08
C ILE A 51 -25.60 -12.38 10.54
N ASN A 52 -24.86 -13.05 11.43
CA ASN A 52 -24.88 -12.77 12.86
C ASN A 52 -24.18 -11.43 13.07
N VAL A 53 -24.94 -10.34 12.92
CA VAL A 53 -24.48 -8.98 13.23
C VAL A 53 -24.16 -8.98 14.71
N GLN A 54 -22.87 -9.00 15.02
CA GLN A 54 -22.39 -8.98 16.39
C GLN A 54 -22.96 -7.71 17.06
N PRO A 55 -23.64 -7.82 18.21
CA PRO A 55 -24.22 -6.65 18.86
C PRO A 55 -23.12 -5.64 19.20
N PRO A 56 -23.37 -4.34 19.03
CA PRO A 56 -22.38 -3.31 19.30
C PRO A 56 -21.89 -3.43 20.74
N ARG A 57 -20.57 -3.56 20.92
CA ARG A 57 -19.97 -3.62 22.25
C ARG A 57 -19.99 -2.23 22.86
N ARG A 58 -19.98 -2.15 24.19
CA ARG A 58 -19.93 -0.86 24.90
C ARG A 58 -18.68 -0.04 24.55
N GLU A 59 -17.63 -0.71 24.11
CA GLU A 59 -16.36 -0.15 23.64
C GLU A 59 -16.49 0.53 22.26
N ASP A 60 -17.39 0.02 21.42
CA ASP A 60 -17.64 0.54 20.07
C ASP A 60 -18.66 1.70 20.10
N LEU A 61 -19.22 2.01 21.28
CA LEU A 61 -20.12 3.15 21.49
C LEU A 61 -19.32 4.44 21.63
N GLN A 62 -19.90 5.54 21.15
CA GLN A 62 -19.35 6.89 21.31
C GLN A 62 -18.96 7.14 22.79
N PRO A 63 -17.74 7.63 23.07
CA PRO A 63 -17.36 7.98 24.43
C PRO A 63 -18.30 9.07 24.97
N SER A 64 -18.65 8.97 26.25
CA SER A 64 -19.50 9.97 26.91
C SER A 64 -18.72 11.29 27.03
N TYR A 65 -19.32 12.36 26.51
CA TYR A 65 -18.83 13.74 26.64
C TYR A 65 -19.66 14.54 27.65
N ALA A 66 -20.57 13.88 28.37
CA ALA A 66 -21.43 14.53 29.35
C ALA A 66 -20.59 15.07 30.51
N GLN A 67 -20.51 16.40 30.58
CA GLN A 67 -19.87 17.10 31.69
C GLN A 67 -20.75 18.28 32.07
N VAL A 68 -21.11 18.35 33.34
CA VAL A 68 -21.75 19.53 33.93
C VAL A 68 -20.64 20.38 34.54
N LEU A 69 -20.55 21.66 34.19
CA LEU A 69 -19.71 22.56 34.97
C LEU A 69 -20.36 22.73 36.34
N GLN A 70 -19.78 22.09 37.36
CA GLN A 70 -19.98 22.52 38.74
C GLN A 70 -19.16 23.81 38.91
N GLY A 71 -19.82 24.96 38.78
CA GLY A 71 -19.17 26.26 38.84
C GLY A 71 -20.11 27.33 39.38
N ASP A 72 -20.07 27.46 40.70
CA ASP A 72 -20.63 28.48 41.59
C ASP A 72 -22.16 28.60 41.63
N ASP A 73 -22.72 28.21 42.78
CA ASP A 73 -24.08 28.46 43.28
C ASP A 73 -25.02 29.18 42.30
N ASP A 74 -25.88 28.39 41.65
CA ASP A 74 -26.96 28.76 40.72
C ASP A 74 -27.99 29.78 41.27
N THR A 75 -27.70 30.44 42.40
CA THR A 75 -28.63 31.32 43.12
C THR A 75 -28.19 32.79 43.16
N SER A 76 -26.91 33.15 42.99
CA SER A 76 -26.46 34.55 43.26
C SER A 76 -26.09 35.40 42.03
N THR A 77 -25.81 34.82 40.85
CA THR A 77 -25.26 35.58 39.71
C THR A 77 -26.29 35.95 38.64
N ASN A 78 -27.39 35.20 38.58
CA ASN A 78 -28.54 35.57 37.76
C ASN A 78 -29.42 36.48 38.62
N GLY A 79 -29.42 37.80 38.38
CA GLY A 79 -30.33 38.71 39.07
C GLY A 79 -31.78 38.23 39.02
N TRP A 80 -32.68 38.79 39.85
CA TRP A 80 -34.11 38.40 39.94
C TRP A 80 -34.72 38.00 38.58
N TYR A 81 -34.46 38.78 37.54
CA TYR A 81 -34.96 38.55 36.18
C TYR A 81 -34.51 37.19 35.59
N GLY A 82 -33.25 36.80 35.75
CA GLY A 82 -32.75 35.52 35.24
C GLY A 82 -33.39 34.32 35.94
N SER A 83 -33.60 34.42 37.26
CA SER A 83 -34.34 33.40 38.02
C SER A 83 -35.80 33.32 37.58
N MET A 84 -36.45 34.47 37.40
CA MET A 84 -37.84 34.57 36.91
C MET A 84 -37.99 33.95 35.51
N ILE A 85 -37.10 34.27 34.56
CA ILE A 85 -37.14 33.70 33.21
C ILE A 85 -36.87 32.20 33.22
N ASN A 86 -35.95 31.73 34.07
CA ASN A 86 -35.68 30.31 34.20
C ASN A 86 -36.91 29.57 34.78
N ALA A 87 -37.55 30.11 35.81
CA ALA A 87 -38.78 29.57 36.39
C ALA A 87 -39.93 29.56 35.37
N LEU A 88 -40.17 30.68 34.70
CA LEU A 88 -41.20 30.80 33.67
C LEU A 88 -40.96 29.84 32.51
N GLY A 89 -39.71 29.68 32.08
CA GLY A 89 -39.33 28.69 31.07
C GLY A 89 -39.48 27.24 31.51
N SER A 90 -39.26 26.95 32.80
CA SER A 90 -39.51 25.61 33.36
C SER A 90 -41.01 25.29 33.42
N CYS A 91 -41.86 26.27 33.76
CA CYS A 91 -43.31 26.14 33.74
C CYS A 91 -43.84 25.93 32.32
N ILE A 92 -43.40 26.77 31.36
CA ILE A 92 -43.78 26.64 29.94
C ILE A 92 -43.31 25.31 29.38
N GLY A 93 -42.07 24.89 29.67
CA GLY A 93 -41.56 23.59 29.26
C GLY A 93 -42.36 22.43 29.86
N ALA A 94 -42.75 22.51 31.13
CA ALA A 94 -43.59 21.48 31.76
C ALA A 94 -45.00 21.41 31.13
N CYS A 95 -45.61 22.56 30.81
CA CYS A 95 -46.87 22.61 30.08
C CYS A 95 -46.74 22.05 28.66
N GLY A 96 -45.65 22.35 27.94
CA GLY A 96 -45.37 21.85 26.59
C GLY A 96 -44.99 20.36 26.53
N ALA A 97 -44.62 19.75 27.66
CA ALA A 97 -44.44 18.30 27.74
C ALA A 97 -45.79 17.54 27.72
N VAL A 98 -46.90 18.23 28.01
CA VAL A 98 -48.25 17.67 27.95
C VAL A 98 -48.79 17.80 26.52
N PRO A 99 -49.14 16.69 25.82
CA PRO A 99 -49.55 16.71 24.42
C PRO A 99 -50.74 17.61 24.06
N CYS A 100 -51.53 18.06 25.03
CA CYS A 100 -52.71 18.90 24.82
C CYS A 100 -52.44 20.41 24.83
N CYS A 101 -51.24 20.85 25.23
CA CYS A 101 -50.91 22.28 25.30
C CYS A 101 -50.23 22.76 24.00
N ILE A 102 -51.04 23.10 22.99
CA ILE A 102 -50.58 23.55 21.65
C ILE A 102 -49.74 24.84 21.70
N ILE A 103 -49.88 25.64 22.76
CA ILE A 103 -49.27 26.98 22.87
C ILE A 103 -47.80 26.93 23.35
N CYS A 104 -47.37 25.84 24.01
CA CYS A 104 -46.05 25.77 24.62
C CYS A 104 -45.05 24.96 23.76
N PRO A 105 -43.82 25.45 23.52
CA PRO A 105 -42.80 24.71 22.80
C PRO A 105 -42.31 23.47 23.59
N ASN A 106 -42.08 22.37 22.89
CA ASN A 106 -41.57 21.13 23.47
C ASN A 106 -40.16 21.33 24.07
N PRO A 107 -39.94 21.05 25.36
CA PRO A 107 -38.62 21.17 26.00
C PRO A 107 -37.65 20.05 25.61
N TYR A 108 -38.14 18.93 25.07
CA TYR A 108 -37.29 17.81 24.70
C TYR A 108 -36.76 17.99 23.28
N LYS A 109 -35.43 18.07 23.14
CA LYS A 109 -34.76 18.08 21.84
C LYS A 109 -33.91 16.82 21.68
N PRO A 110 -34.02 16.11 20.54
CA PRO A 110 -33.17 14.97 20.26
C PRO A 110 -31.76 15.45 19.87
N VAL A 111 -30.74 14.81 20.43
CA VAL A 111 -29.35 14.88 19.98
C VAL A 111 -29.05 13.58 19.23
N SER A 112 -28.67 13.70 17.96
CA SER A 112 -28.34 12.55 17.12
C SER A 112 -27.07 11.84 17.60
N GLN A 113 -27.00 10.53 17.42
CA GLN A 113 -25.79 9.76 17.69
C GLN A 113 -24.63 10.21 16.80
N GLY A 114 -23.41 10.26 17.34
CA GLY A 114 -22.25 10.87 16.69
C GLY A 114 -22.16 12.39 16.85
N ASN A 115 -23.16 13.03 17.47
CA ASN A 115 -23.10 14.43 17.86
C ASN A 115 -23.07 14.55 19.39
N VAL A 116 -22.49 15.63 19.89
CA VAL A 116 -22.54 16.03 21.29
C VAL A 116 -23.35 17.31 21.38
N GLY A 117 -24.30 17.35 22.32
CA GLY A 117 -25.06 18.55 22.60
C GLY A 117 -24.32 19.45 23.57
N LEU A 118 -24.17 20.72 23.24
CA LEU A 118 -23.66 21.76 24.12
C LEU A 118 -24.82 22.65 24.52
N VAL A 119 -25.12 22.70 25.81
CA VAL A 119 -26.18 23.53 26.37
C VAL A 119 -25.57 24.80 26.90
N THR A 120 -26.03 25.93 26.37
CA THR A 120 -25.73 27.27 26.88
C THR A 120 -26.94 27.81 27.62
N LYS A 121 -26.72 28.48 28.75
CA LYS A 121 -27.75 29.12 29.58
C LYS A 121 -27.45 30.61 29.62
N PHE A 122 -28.37 31.44 29.10
CA PHE A 122 -28.19 32.89 28.94
C PHE A 122 -26.86 33.30 28.26
N GLY A 123 -26.36 32.47 27.33
CA GLY A 123 -25.10 32.71 26.62
C GLY A 123 -23.84 32.18 27.30
N ARG A 124 -23.91 31.71 28.55
CA ARG A 124 -22.80 31.00 29.22
C ARG A 124 -22.90 29.50 28.95
N PHE A 125 -21.76 28.83 28.75
CA PHE A 125 -21.74 27.37 28.68
C PHE A 125 -22.16 26.75 30.03
N TYR A 126 -23.12 25.82 30.01
CA TYR A 126 -23.67 25.18 31.21
C TYR A 126 -23.26 23.71 31.32
N ARG A 127 -23.55 22.91 30.29
CA ARG A 127 -23.19 21.48 30.27
C ARG A 127 -23.07 20.92 28.86
N ALA A 128 -22.27 19.88 28.71
CA ALA A 128 -22.28 18.99 27.56
C ALA A 128 -23.20 17.79 27.85
N VAL A 129 -23.89 17.31 26.81
CA VAL A 129 -24.86 16.22 26.89
C VAL A 129 -24.60 15.19 25.80
N ASP A 130 -24.72 13.92 26.19
CA ASP A 130 -24.59 12.78 25.28
C ASP A 130 -25.79 12.67 24.32
N PRO A 131 -25.67 11.88 23.24
CA PRO A 131 -26.78 11.58 22.33
C PRO A 131 -28.01 11.04 23.05
N GLY A 132 -29.18 11.47 22.60
CA GLY A 132 -30.46 11.06 23.19
C GLY A 132 -31.44 12.22 23.34
N LEU A 133 -32.52 11.97 24.06
CA LEU A 133 -33.55 12.96 24.31
C LEU A 133 -33.15 13.83 25.51
N VAL A 134 -32.84 15.10 25.26
CA VAL A 134 -32.37 16.02 26.30
C VAL A 134 -33.44 17.06 26.59
N LYS A 135 -33.79 17.22 27.87
CA LYS A 135 -34.65 18.30 28.34
C LYS A 135 -33.85 19.61 28.38
N ILE A 136 -34.37 20.61 27.68
CA ILE A 136 -33.81 21.96 27.58
C ILE A 136 -34.90 22.97 27.92
N ASN A 137 -34.55 24.00 28.67
CA ASN A 137 -35.47 25.10 28.95
C ASN A 137 -35.62 25.98 27.69
N PRO A 138 -36.81 26.09 27.07
CA PRO A 138 -36.98 26.80 25.81
C PRO A 138 -36.68 28.30 25.86
N LEU A 139 -36.70 28.93 27.04
CA LEU A 139 -36.47 30.38 27.20
C LEU A 139 -35.05 30.74 27.66
N SER A 140 -34.46 29.96 28.56
CA SER A 140 -33.15 30.27 29.13
C SER A 140 -32.00 29.52 28.47
N GLU A 141 -32.27 28.38 27.83
CA GLU A 141 -31.25 27.46 27.33
C GLU A 141 -31.28 27.30 25.81
N ARG A 142 -30.08 27.17 25.21
CA ARG A 142 -29.90 26.87 23.80
C ARG A 142 -28.99 25.66 23.63
N LEU A 143 -29.43 24.71 22.81
CA LEU A 143 -28.68 23.52 22.41
C LEU A 143 -27.96 23.79 21.09
N ILE A 144 -26.65 23.55 21.08
CA ILE A 144 -25.79 23.52 19.90
C ILE A 144 -25.31 22.08 19.72
N GLN A 145 -25.46 21.50 18.54
CA GLN A 145 -24.97 20.13 18.27
C GLN A 145 -23.64 20.21 17.53
N VAL A 146 -22.64 19.50 18.04
CA VAL A 146 -21.31 19.40 17.44
C VAL A 146 -21.08 17.96 17.02
N ASP A 147 -20.70 17.76 15.76
CA ASP A 147 -20.38 16.44 15.22
C ASP A 147 -18.98 16.00 15.67
N VAL A 148 -18.87 14.86 16.34
CA VAL A 148 -17.60 14.30 16.82
C VAL A 148 -17.09 13.15 15.94
N LYS A 149 -17.80 12.81 14.87
CA LYS A 149 -17.34 11.80 13.91
C LYS A 149 -16.10 12.30 13.16
N ILE A 150 -15.36 11.37 12.57
CA ILE A 150 -14.30 11.69 11.62
C ILE A 150 -14.93 12.39 10.42
N GLN A 151 -14.46 13.60 10.15
CA GLN A 151 -14.86 14.43 9.04
C GLN A 151 -13.72 14.59 8.05
N ILE A 152 -14.09 14.72 6.79
CA ILE A 152 -13.16 14.91 5.69
C ILE A 152 -13.27 16.36 5.21
N VAL A 153 -12.13 17.00 5.07
CA VAL A 153 -12.02 18.33 4.47
C VAL A 153 -10.98 18.31 3.38
N GLU A 154 -11.42 18.66 2.17
CA GLU A 154 -10.53 18.86 1.03
C GLU A 154 -9.90 20.25 1.10
N VAL A 155 -8.57 20.30 0.97
CA VAL A 155 -7.83 21.55 0.86
C VAL A 155 -7.79 21.93 -0.63
N PRO A 156 -8.23 23.13 -1.00
CA PRO A 156 -8.26 23.56 -2.39
C PRO A 156 -6.84 23.69 -2.95
N GLN A 157 -6.72 23.54 -4.26
CA GLN A 157 -5.45 23.53 -4.99
C GLN A 157 -4.56 24.72 -4.59
N GLN A 158 -3.33 24.42 -4.18
CA GLN A 158 -2.32 25.41 -3.77
C GLN A 158 -1.15 25.45 -4.75
N VAL A 159 -0.74 26.65 -5.11
CA VAL A 159 0.52 26.88 -5.84
C VAL A 159 1.65 26.97 -4.83
N CYS A 160 2.61 26.05 -4.92
CA CYS A 160 3.79 26.01 -4.06
C CYS A 160 5.05 26.03 -4.93
N MET A 161 6.12 26.62 -4.39
CA MET A 161 7.46 26.53 -4.98
C MET A 161 8.33 25.72 -4.04
N THR A 162 9.08 24.75 -4.57
CA THR A 162 10.04 23.94 -3.81
C THR A 162 11.37 24.68 -3.66
N LYS A 163 12.28 24.11 -2.84
CA LYS A 163 13.62 24.66 -2.58
C LYS A 163 14.48 24.85 -3.83
N ASP A 164 14.24 24.04 -4.87
CA ASP A 164 14.89 24.08 -6.18
C ASP A 164 14.16 24.97 -7.20
N ASN A 165 13.28 25.87 -6.73
CA ASN A 165 12.53 26.85 -7.52
C ASN A 165 11.58 26.23 -8.56
N VAL A 166 11.10 25.02 -8.31
CA VAL A 166 10.07 24.40 -9.14
C VAL A 166 8.69 24.78 -8.60
N THR A 167 7.85 25.32 -9.47
CA THR A 167 6.44 25.58 -9.16
C THR A 167 5.60 24.34 -9.44
N LEU A 168 4.76 23.97 -8.49
CA LEU A 168 3.82 22.85 -8.62
C LEU A 168 2.50 23.15 -7.92
N HIS A 169 1.43 22.49 -8.38
CA HIS A 169 0.10 22.60 -7.80
C HIS A 169 -0.20 21.36 -6.96
N LEU A 170 -0.57 21.58 -5.70
CA LEU A 170 -0.89 20.51 -4.75
C LEU A 170 -2.36 20.54 -4.35
N THR A 171 -2.98 19.38 -4.30
CA THR A 171 -4.25 19.14 -3.60
C THR A 171 -4.02 18.17 -2.46
N SER A 172 -4.77 18.33 -1.38
CA SER A 172 -4.65 17.46 -0.20
C SER A 172 -5.98 17.34 0.51
N VAL A 173 -6.07 16.35 1.40
CA VAL A 173 -7.27 16.05 2.18
C VAL A 173 -6.84 15.78 3.62
N ILE A 174 -7.67 16.24 4.56
CA ILE A 174 -7.44 16.09 5.99
C ILE A 174 -8.60 15.31 6.59
N TYR A 175 -8.26 14.31 7.39
CA TYR A 175 -9.18 13.58 8.25
C TYR A 175 -9.00 14.11 9.67
N TYR A 176 -10.08 14.61 10.27
CA TYR A 176 -10.05 15.09 11.65
C TYR A 176 -11.34 14.74 12.37
N HIS A 177 -11.29 14.69 13.69
CA HIS A 177 -12.48 14.57 14.53
C HIS A 177 -12.39 15.55 15.71
N ILE A 178 -13.52 15.83 16.34
CA ILE A 178 -13.57 16.76 17.46
C ILE A 178 -13.47 15.96 18.76
N THR A 179 -12.33 16.08 19.45
CA THR A 179 -12.08 15.45 20.76
C THR A 179 -12.64 16.28 21.91
N SER A 180 -12.73 17.61 21.77
CA SER A 180 -13.25 18.52 22.81
C SER A 180 -14.32 19.44 22.23
N PRO A 181 -15.60 19.02 22.22
CA PRO A 181 -16.70 19.77 21.60
C PRO A 181 -16.87 21.20 22.13
N HIS A 182 -16.67 21.40 23.43
CA HIS A 182 -16.71 22.73 24.06
C HIS A 182 -15.66 23.68 23.47
N LYS A 183 -14.41 23.24 23.35
CA LYS A 183 -13.32 24.07 22.78
C LYS A 183 -13.57 24.35 21.30
N ALA A 184 -14.04 23.36 20.56
CA ALA A 184 -14.31 23.50 19.13
C ALA A 184 -15.47 24.47 18.84
N ALA A 185 -16.51 24.49 19.67
CA ALA A 185 -17.67 25.34 19.47
C ALA A 185 -17.47 26.80 19.89
N PHE A 186 -16.69 27.05 20.94
CA PHE A 186 -16.51 28.40 21.52
C PHE A 186 -15.12 29.00 21.31
N GLY A 187 -14.11 28.18 21.00
CA GLY A 187 -12.73 28.64 20.80
C GLY A 187 -12.48 29.20 19.40
N ILE A 188 -13.22 28.74 18.38
CA ILE A 188 -13.06 29.21 17.01
C ILE A 188 -14.41 29.27 16.28
N SER A 189 -14.60 30.28 15.42
CA SER A 189 -15.88 30.47 14.72
C SER A 189 -16.18 29.36 13.71
N ASN A 190 -15.17 28.91 12.96
CA ASN A 190 -15.32 27.84 11.98
C ASN A 190 -14.04 26.98 11.93
N VAL A 191 -14.09 25.83 12.60
CA VAL A 191 -13.00 24.84 12.66
C VAL A 191 -12.55 24.42 11.25
N ARG A 192 -13.50 24.11 10.37
CA ARG A 192 -13.21 23.63 9.00
C ARG A 192 -12.41 24.66 8.22
N GLN A 193 -12.86 25.91 8.22
CA GLN A 193 -12.17 26.97 7.49
C GLN A 193 -10.78 27.23 8.04
N ALA A 194 -10.64 27.27 9.37
CA ALA A 194 -9.36 27.49 10.03
C ALA A 194 -8.35 26.38 9.75
N LEU A 195 -8.80 25.11 9.73
CA LEU A 195 -7.96 23.97 9.33
C LEU A 195 -7.49 24.09 7.88
N ILE A 196 -8.37 24.49 6.95
CA ILE A 196 -8.00 24.70 5.55
C ILE A 196 -6.91 25.76 5.44
N GLU A 197 -7.12 26.94 6.04
CA GLU A 197 -6.18 28.06 5.99
C GLU A 197 -4.82 27.72 6.63
N ARG A 198 -4.86 27.04 7.80
CA ARG A 198 -3.66 26.56 8.47
C ARG A 198 -2.90 25.58 7.58
N THR A 199 -3.59 24.62 6.98
CA THR A 199 -2.97 23.60 6.13
C THR A 199 -2.37 24.19 4.87
N GLN A 200 -3.04 25.15 4.22
CA GLN A 200 -2.49 25.85 3.06
C GLN A 200 -1.16 26.55 3.39
N THR A 201 -1.10 27.18 4.57
CA THR A 201 0.12 27.87 5.02
C THR A 201 1.22 26.87 5.34
N THR A 202 0.90 25.78 6.03
CA THR A 202 1.88 24.73 6.37
C THR A 202 2.38 23.99 5.14
N LEU A 203 1.51 23.66 4.18
CA LEU A 203 1.88 23.07 2.88
C LEU A 203 2.95 23.92 2.19
N ARG A 204 2.69 25.22 2.03
CA ARG A 204 3.63 26.14 1.37
C ARG A 204 4.96 26.18 2.10
N HIS A 205 4.94 26.20 3.43
CA HIS A 205 6.15 26.26 4.26
C HIS A 205 6.99 24.98 4.15
N VAL A 206 6.39 23.80 4.34
CA VAL A 206 7.10 22.52 4.33
C VAL A 206 7.61 22.18 2.92
N VAL A 207 6.77 22.37 1.90
CA VAL A 207 7.16 22.11 0.49
C VAL A 207 8.27 23.05 0.05
N GLY A 208 8.24 24.33 0.48
CA GLY A 208 9.30 25.29 0.19
C GLY A 208 10.65 24.96 0.82
N ALA A 209 10.66 24.19 1.92
CA ALA A 209 11.89 23.74 2.58
C ALA A 209 12.48 22.46 1.96
N ARG A 210 11.75 21.77 1.08
CA ARG A 210 12.12 20.47 0.49
C ARG A 210 12.42 20.59 -1.00
N VAL A 211 13.24 19.67 -1.52
CA VAL A 211 13.51 19.55 -2.95
C VAL A 211 12.36 18.80 -3.62
N LEU A 212 12.04 19.10 -4.89
CA LEU A 212 10.97 18.43 -5.63
C LEU A 212 11.03 16.90 -5.55
N GLN A 213 12.20 16.32 -5.75
CA GLN A 213 12.37 14.87 -5.75
C GLN A 213 12.00 14.24 -4.40
N ASP A 214 12.33 14.89 -3.29
CA ASP A 214 11.96 14.42 -1.94
C ASP A 214 10.45 14.47 -1.75
N VAL A 215 9.78 15.50 -2.26
CA VAL A 215 8.31 15.63 -2.18
C VAL A 215 7.60 14.55 -2.99
N ILE A 216 8.19 14.12 -4.11
CA ILE A 216 7.65 13.05 -4.96
C ILE A 216 7.91 11.66 -4.35
N GLU A 217 9.16 11.38 -3.98
CA GLU A 217 9.58 10.04 -3.51
C GLU A 217 9.11 9.77 -2.07
N ARG A 218 9.16 10.78 -1.19
CA ARG A 218 8.85 10.66 0.24
C ARG A 218 7.59 11.41 0.62
N ARG A 219 6.57 11.35 -0.22
CA ARG A 219 5.30 12.06 -0.02
C ARG A 219 4.65 11.79 1.34
N GLU A 220 4.81 10.56 1.86
CA GLU A 220 4.24 10.15 3.15
C GLU A 220 4.96 10.84 4.32
N GLU A 221 6.30 10.87 4.30
CA GLU A 221 7.09 11.58 5.31
C GLU A 221 6.79 13.09 5.30
N VAL A 222 6.58 13.66 4.11
CA VAL A 222 6.19 15.06 3.95
C VAL A 222 4.80 15.30 4.50
N ALA A 223 3.83 14.42 4.20
CA ALA A 223 2.47 14.52 4.72
C ALA A 223 2.44 14.43 6.26
N GLN A 224 3.18 13.48 6.84
CA GLN A 224 3.32 13.34 8.29
C GLN A 224 3.95 14.58 8.93
N SER A 225 5.01 15.14 8.33
CA SER A 225 5.64 16.38 8.84
C SER A 225 4.66 17.56 8.84
N ILE A 226 3.76 17.63 7.86
CA ILE A 226 2.74 18.69 7.78
C ILE A 226 1.64 18.44 8.83
N GLU A 227 1.22 17.20 8.99
CA GLU A 227 0.24 16.76 9.99
C GLU A 227 0.66 17.15 11.40
N GLU A 228 1.89 16.85 11.80
CA GLU A 228 2.43 17.20 13.13
C GLU A 228 2.34 18.70 13.42
N ILE A 229 2.64 19.55 12.43
CA ILE A 229 2.59 21.02 12.56
C ILE A 229 1.15 21.54 12.63
N ILE A 230 0.21 20.85 11.99
CA ILE A 230 -1.22 21.21 12.03
C ILE A 230 -1.82 20.74 13.36
N GLU A 231 -1.49 19.53 13.82
CA GLU A 231 -2.03 18.93 15.04
C GLU A 231 -1.70 19.77 16.27
N ASP A 232 -0.47 20.28 16.39
CA ASP A 232 -0.07 21.17 17.50
C ASP A 232 -1.05 22.36 17.67
N VAL A 233 -1.42 23.01 16.57
CA VAL A 233 -2.37 24.13 16.57
C VAL A 233 -3.82 23.67 16.73
N ALA A 234 -4.20 22.58 16.05
CA ALA A 234 -5.55 22.05 16.06
C ALA A 234 -5.97 21.56 17.46
N SER A 235 -5.01 21.03 18.23
CA SER A 235 -5.20 20.61 19.63
C SER A 235 -5.72 21.76 20.50
N GLY A 236 -5.27 22.99 20.24
CA GLY A 236 -5.73 24.21 20.90
C GLY A 236 -7.22 24.49 20.66
N TRP A 237 -7.75 24.10 19.50
CA TRP A 237 -9.17 24.19 19.16
C TRP A 237 -10.00 23.01 19.64
N GLY A 238 -9.37 21.98 20.24
CA GLY A 238 -10.05 20.75 20.66
C GLY A 238 -10.35 19.80 19.50
N VAL A 239 -9.52 19.86 18.46
CA VAL A 239 -9.63 19.03 17.25
C VAL A 239 -8.39 18.16 17.16
N GLN A 240 -8.59 16.89 16.87
CA GLN A 240 -7.50 15.95 16.61
C GLN A 240 -7.49 15.62 15.12
N VAL A 241 -6.31 15.70 14.51
CA VAL A 241 -6.07 15.31 13.13
C VAL A 241 -5.69 13.84 13.14
N GLU A 242 -6.40 13.01 12.36
CA GLU A 242 -6.14 11.57 12.27
C GLU A 242 -5.11 11.25 11.20
N SER A 243 -5.16 11.98 10.09
CA SER A 243 -4.20 11.87 9.00
C SER A 243 -4.36 13.01 8.02
N MET A 244 -3.25 13.36 7.37
CA MET A 244 -3.24 14.20 6.17
C MET A 244 -2.73 13.41 4.97
N LEU A 245 -3.43 13.51 3.83
CA LEU A 245 -3.02 12.87 2.58
C LEU A 245 -2.79 13.90 1.48
N ILE A 246 -1.68 13.78 0.76
CA ILE A 246 -1.44 14.50 -0.49
C ILE A 246 -2.18 13.77 -1.60
N LYS A 247 -3.16 14.43 -2.23
CA LYS A 247 -4.06 13.83 -3.22
C LYS A 247 -3.40 13.82 -4.60
N ASP A 248 -3.14 15.00 -5.17
CA ASP A 248 -2.51 15.15 -6.48
C ASP A 248 -1.39 16.20 -6.47
N MET A 249 -0.39 15.99 -7.32
CA MET A 249 0.69 16.93 -7.61
C MET A 249 0.76 17.17 -9.12
N ILE A 250 0.49 18.39 -9.55
CA ILE A 250 0.45 18.77 -10.98
C ILE A 250 1.62 19.70 -11.27
N PHE A 251 2.40 19.36 -12.30
CA PHE A 251 3.57 20.11 -12.75
C PHE A 251 3.29 20.76 -14.12
N SER A 252 4.17 21.65 -14.58
CA SER A 252 4.12 22.10 -15.97
C SER A 252 4.43 20.93 -16.92
N ASN A 253 3.83 20.92 -18.11
CA ASN A 253 4.04 19.87 -19.11
C ASN A 253 5.53 19.72 -19.47
N GLU A 254 6.24 20.84 -19.62
CA GLU A 254 7.68 20.85 -19.93
C GLU A 254 8.52 20.14 -18.86
N LEU A 255 8.19 20.34 -17.57
CA LEU A 255 8.89 19.67 -16.49
C LEU A 255 8.57 18.18 -16.48
N GLN A 256 7.29 17.82 -16.67
CA GLN A 256 6.86 16.43 -16.69
C GLN A 256 7.58 15.63 -17.79
N ASP A 257 7.75 16.22 -18.97
CA ASP A 257 8.51 15.63 -20.07
C ASP A 257 9.99 15.48 -19.70
N SER A 258 10.61 16.53 -19.15
CA SER A 258 12.01 16.50 -18.72
C SER A 258 12.27 15.43 -17.64
N LEU A 259 11.39 15.34 -16.63
CA LEU A 259 11.47 14.36 -15.56
C LEU A 259 11.26 12.93 -16.10
N SER A 260 10.35 12.76 -17.05
CA SER A 260 10.10 11.47 -17.71
C SER A 260 11.33 11.02 -18.50
N MET A 261 11.97 11.93 -19.25
CA MET A 261 13.22 11.67 -19.98
C MET A 261 14.36 11.33 -19.02
N ALA A 262 14.52 12.09 -17.93
CA ALA A 262 15.54 11.86 -16.92
C ALA A 262 15.35 10.49 -16.23
N ALA A 263 14.10 10.15 -15.87
CA ALA A 263 13.76 8.87 -15.26
C ALA A 263 14.01 7.70 -16.22
N GLN A 264 13.68 7.86 -17.51
CA GLN A 264 13.96 6.83 -18.52
C GLN A 264 15.46 6.64 -18.72
N SER A 265 16.23 7.74 -18.80
CA SER A 265 17.69 7.69 -18.92
C SER A 265 18.33 6.99 -17.71
N LYS A 266 17.89 7.33 -16.49
CA LYS A 266 18.33 6.67 -15.25
C LYS A 266 18.02 5.16 -15.29
N ARG A 267 16.79 4.78 -15.63
CA ARG A 267 16.38 3.36 -15.75
C ARG A 267 17.20 2.59 -16.78
N ILE A 268 17.48 3.19 -17.93
CA ILE A 268 18.31 2.58 -18.98
C ILE A 268 19.76 2.41 -18.47
N GLY A 269 20.31 3.44 -17.82
CA GLY A 269 21.64 3.38 -17.22
C GLY A 269 21.75 2.28 -16.16
N GLU A 270 20.81 2.22 -15.23
CA GLU A 270 20.72 1.19 -14.19
C GLU A 270 20.59 -0.20 -14.80
N SER A 271 19.74 -0.36 -15.81
CA SER A 271 19.56 -1.63 -16.53
C SER A 271 20.86 -2.10 -17.19
N LYS A 272 21.63 -1.19 -17.82
CA LYS A 272 22.93 -1.52 -18.42
C LYS A 272 23.96 -1.94 -17.37
N VAL A 273 24.00 -1.26 -16.22
CA VAL A 273 24.91 -1.61 -15.12
C VAL A 273 24.54 -2.98 -14.54
N ILE A 274 23.25 -3.26 -14.35
CA ILE A 274 22.78 -4.56 -13.88
C ILE A 274 23.12 -5.66 -14.90
N ALA A 275 22.91 -5.43 -16.19
CA ALA A 275 23.25 -6.37 -17.24
C ALA A 275 24.75 -6.67 -17.27
N ALA A 276 25.61 -5.64 -17.24
CA ALA A 276 27.06 -5.82 -17.21
C ALA A 276 27.53 -6.58 -15.95
N ARG A 277 26.93 -6.31 -14.79
CA ARG A 277 27.22 -7.06 -13.55
C ARG A 277 26.78 -8.52 -13.66
N ALA A 278 25.59 -8.75 -14.20
CA ALA A 278 25.05 -10.09 -14.43
C ALA A 278 25.91 -10.88 -15.43
N GLU A 279 26.43 -10.25 -16.49
CA GLU A 279 27.36 -10.88 -17.43
C GLU A 279 28.67 -11.29 -16.76
N VAL A 280 29.26 -10.40 -15.94
CA VAL A 280 30.49 -10.71 -15.17
C VAL A 280 30.25 -11.84 -14.16
N GLU A 281 29.12 -11.82 -13.47
CA GLU A 281 28.75 -12.87 -12.51
C GLU A 281 28.51 -14.21 -13.20
N SER A 282 27.79 -14.20 -14.32
CA SER A 282 27.57 -15.37 -15.17
C SER A 282 28.90 -15.95 -15.68
N ALA A 283 29.82 -15.11 -16.17
CA ALA A 283 31.14 -15.55 -16.62
C ALA A 283 31.97 -16.18 -15.50
N LYS A 284 31.90 -15.65 -14.27
CA LYS A 284 32.56 -16.24 -13.09
C LYS A 284 31.99 -17.61 -12.75
N LEU A 285 30.67 -17.75 -12.74
CA LEU A 285 30.00 -19.04 -12.49
C LEU A 285 30.34 -20.07 -13.57
N MET A 286 30.36 -19.65 -14.85
CA MET A 286 30.76 -20.52 -15.96
C MET A 286 32.20 -20.99 -15.85
N ARG A 287 33.12 -20.11 -15.42
CA ARG A 287 34.52 -20.49 -15.16
C ARG A 287 34.64 -21.51 -14.03
N GLN A 288 33.96 -21.27 -12.91
CA GLN A 288 33.93 -22.22 -11.78
C GLN A 288 33.36 -23.56 -12.21
N ALA A 289 32.27 -23.56 -13.00
CA ALA A 289 31.70 -24.77 -13.56
C ALA A 289 32.70 -25.49 -14.48
N ALA A 290 33.42 -24.76 -15.35
CA ALA A 290 34.45 -25.34 -16.21
C ALA A 290 35.60 -25.97 -15.40
N ASP A 291 36.06 -25.31 -14.34
CA ASP A 291 37.11 -25.83 -13.45
C ASP A 291 36.66 -27.13 -12.77
N ILE A 292 35.42 -27.19 -12.25
CA ILE A 292 34.83 -28.41 -11.67
C ILE A 292 34.72 -29.52 -12.73
N LEU A 293 34.27 -29.17 -13.93
CA LEU A 293 34.08 -30.10 -15.05
C LEU A 293 35.39 -30.56 -15.68
N SER A 294 36.53 -29.91 -15.41
CA SER A 294 37.84 -30.26 -15.99
C SER A 294 38.42 -31.59 -15.49
N SER A 295 37.85 -32.17 -14.43
CA SER A 295 38.29 -33.47 -13.92
C SER A 295 38.05 -34.57 -14.97
N ALA A 296 39.05 -35.44 -15.17
CA ALA A 296 38.99 -36.53 -16.15
C ALA A 296 37.72 -37.41 -16.03
N PRO A 297 37.24 -37.77 -14.82
CA PRO A 297 35.99 -38.52 -14.67
C PRO A 297 34.74 -37.73 -15.10
N ALA A 298 34.66 -36.43 -14.80
CA ALA A 298 33.51 -35.60 -15.17
C ALA A 298 33.39 -35.43 -16.69
N MET A 299 34.51 -35.22 -17.38
CA MET A 299 34.55 -35.16 -18.85
C MET A 299 34.09 -36.48 -19.49
N GLN A 300 34.46 -37.61 -18.91
CA GLN A 300 34.10 -38.92 -19.44
C GLN A 300 32.60 -39.21 -19.29
N ILE A 301 31.99 -38.86 -18.16
CA ILE A 301 30.54 -38.95 -17.95
C ILE A 301 29.80 -38.07 -18.97
N ARG A 302 30.25 -36.83 -19.17
CA ARG A 302 29.63 -35.89 -20.10
C ARG A 302 29.75 -36.33 -21.56
N TYR A 303 30.88 -36.93 -21.93
CA TYR A 303 31.06 -37.55 -23.25
C TYR A 303 30.03 -38.66 -23.47
N LEU A 304 29.81 -39.53 -22.47
CA LEU A 304 28.80 -40.58 -22.53
C LEU A 304 27.36 -40.01 -22.58
N GLU A 305 27.05 -38.98 -21.80
CA GLU A 305 25.76 -38.28 -21.84
C GLU A 305 25.50 -37.62 -23.21
N ALA A 306 26.49 -36.92 -23.77
CA ALA A 306 26.39 -36.30 -25.09
C ALA A 306 26.19 -37.35 -26.19
N MET A 307 26.88 -38.49 -26.06
CA MET A 307 26.72 -39.61 -26.98
C MET A 307 25.32 -40.24 -26.86
N GLN A 308 24.78 -40.36 -25.65
CA GLN A 308 23.41 -40.82 -25.41
C GLN A 308 22.36 -39.84 -25.95
N ALA A 309 22.59 -38.53 -25.82
CA ALA A 309 21.73 -37.50 -26.38
C ALA A 309 21.75 -37.52 -27.92
N MET A 310 22.93 -37.68 -28.53
CA MET A 310 23.05 -37.83 -29.99
C MET A 310 22.39 -39.12 -30.49
N ALA A 311 22.54 -40.24 -29.76
CA ALA A 311 21.89 -41.51 -30.07
C ALA A 311 20.35 -41.46 -29.96
N LYS A 312 19.80 -40.50 -29.21
CA LYS A 312 18.34 -40.25 -29.16
C LYS A 312 17.81 -39.43 -30.35
N SER A 313 18.66 -38.73 -31.11
CA SER A 313 18.23 -38.03 -32.33
C SER A 313 18.14 -39.03 -33.50
N ALA A 314 16.98 -39.14 -34.13
CA ALA A 314 16.61 -40.27 -34.99
C ALA A 314 17.41 -40.46 -36.31
N ASN A 315 18.45 -39.65 -36.59
CA ASN A 315 19.16 -39.66 -37.88
C ASN A 315 20.71 -39.55 -37.79
N SER A 316 21.34 -39.80 -36.63
CA SER A 316 22.80 -39.71 -36.48
C SER A 316 23.47 -41.09 -36.41
N LYS A 317 24.37 -41.40 -37.37
CA LYS A 317 25.30 -42.54 -37.25
C LYS A 317 26.52 -42.11 -36.45
N VAL A 318 26.60 -42.52 -35.19
CA VAL A 318 27.75 -42.24 -34.31
C VAL A 318 28.86 -43.25 -34.59
N ILE A 319 29.99 -42.80 -35.13
CA ILE A 319 31.19 -43.63 -35.35
C ILE A 319 32.15 -43.40 -34.20
N PHE A 320 32.50 -44.46 -33.48
CA PHE A 320 33.48 -44.42 -32.39
C PHE A 320 34.90 -44.41 -32.97
N LEU A 321 35.63 -43.31 -32.78
CA LEU A 321 37.08 -43.31 -32.95
C LEU A 321 37.72 -43.55 -31.57
N PRO A 322 38.48 -44.63 -31.39
CA PRO A 322 39.24 -44.83 -30.16
C PRO A 322 40.25 -43.69 -29.98
N SER A 323 40.50 -43.32 -28.73
CA SER A 323 41.39 -42.21 -28.35
C SER A 323 42.74 -42.29 -29.07
N ALA A 324 43.32 -41.12 -29.37
CA ALA A 324 44.57 -40.97 -30.12
C ALA A 324 45.75 -41.79 -29.58
N SER A 325 45.69 -42.24 -28.32
CA SER A 325 46.62 -43.21 -27.72
C SER A 325 46.71 -44.54 -28.47
N THR A 326 45.64 -44.98 -29.14
CA THR A 326 45.59 -46.28 -29.85
C THR A 326 45.87 -46.13 -31.35
N ILE A 327 45.61 -44.94 -31.92
CA ILE A 327 45.79 -44.67 -33.36
C ILE A 327 47.28 -44.57 -33.72
N GLY A 328 48.11 -43.99 -32.85
CA GLY A 328 49.56 -43.92 -33.05
C GLY A 328 50.23 -45.29 -33.16
N SER A 329 49.72 -46.30 -32.46
CA SER A 329 50.27 -47.67 -32.49
C SER A 329 49.79 -48.53 -33.68
N GLN A 330 48.68 -48.17 -34.34
CA GLN A 330 48.16 -48.96 -35.47
C GLN A 330 48.63 -48.43 -36.84
N MET A 331 48.90 -47.12 -36.97
CA MET A 331 49.41 -46.56 -38.23
C MET A 331 50.90 -46.90 -38.46
N ALA A 332 51.68 -47.14 -37.40
CA ALA A 332 53.07 -47.56 -37.51
C ALA A 332 53.24 -49.00 -38.05
N ASN A 333 52.25 -49.88 -37.88
CA ASN A 333 52.32 -51.27 -38.35
C ASN A 333 51.84 -51.47 -39.79
N ALA A 334 51.20 -50.48 -40.42
CA ALA A 334 50.66 -50.60 -41.78
C ALA A 334 51.58 -50.02 -42.88
N LEU A 335 52.72 -49.42 -42.51
CA LEU A 335 53.68 -48.80 -43.45
C LEU A 335 54.99 -49.61 -43.61
N GLY A 336 54.99 -50.88 -43.19
CA GLY A 336 56.19 -51.71 -43.06
C GLY A 336 56.46 -52.77 -44.14
N GLU A 337 55.66 -52.90 -45.20
CA GLU A 337 55.90 -53.90 -46.26
C GLU A 337 55.55 -53.37 -47.66
N GLY A 338 56.55 -53.30 -48.55
CA GLY A 338 56.35 -53.11 -50.00
C GLY A 338 57.32 -52.15 -50.71
N SER A 339 58.52 -52.62 -51.01
CA SER A 339 59.51 -52.01 -51.91
C SER A 339 59.17 -52.20 -53.41
N GLY A 340 59.38 -51.18 -54.26
CA GLY A 340 59.41 -51.31 -55.72
C GLY A 340 59.23 -50.00 -56.51
N ASP A 341 60.15 -49.73 -57.44
CA ASP A 341 60.41 -48.53 -58.26
C ASP A 341 59.24 -47.93 -59.09
N HIS A 342 59.26 -46.60 -59.31
CA HIS A 342 59.47 -45.97 -60.64
C HIS A 342 59.38 -44.43 -60.61
N ALA A 343 60.27 -43.80 -61.39
CA ALA A 343 60.42 -42.36 -61.62
C ALA A 343 59.32 -41.77 -62.54
N GLY A 344 59.05 -40.46 -62.39
CA GLY A 344 58.25 -39.71 -63.35
C GLY A 344 58.00 -38.25 -62.93
N ALA A 345 58.88 -37.35 -63.37
CA ALA A 345 58.66 -35.91 -63.30
C ALA A 345 57.65 -35.46 -64.38
N SER A 346 56.60 -34.72 -64.01
CA SER A 346 56.05 -33.61 -64.82
C SER A 346 54.98 -32.81 -64.07
N THR A 347 55.28 -31.52 -63.96
CA THR A 347 54.44 -30.31 -64.06
C THR A 347 52.91 -30.46 -64.05
N SER A 348 52.25 -29.89 -63.03
CA SER A 348 50.98 -29.16 -63.24
C SER A 348 50.69 -28.17 -62.11
N ARG A 349 50.08 -27.06 -62.52
CA ARG A 349 49.89 -25.76 -61.84
C ARG A 349 49.05 -25.87 -60.56
N ASN A 350 49.44 -25.11 -59.52
CA ASN A 350 48.55 -24.80 -58.40
C ASN A 350 48.10 -23.34 -58.52
N ASP A 351 46.80 -23.17 -58.58
CA ASP A 351 46.06 -21.94 -58.78
C ASP A 351 45.84 -21.28 -57.41
N THR A 352 46.66 -20.29 -57.06
CA THR A 352 46.40 -19.40 -55.92
C THR A 352 45.63 -18.19 -56.41
N GLY A 353 44.30 -18.29 -56.30
CA GLY A 353 43.39 -17.17 -56.44
C GLY A 353 43.59 -16.16 -55.31
N ASP A 354 44.19 -15.05 -55.69
CA ASP A 354 44.23 -13.76 -55.02
C ASP A 354 42.81 -13.21 -54.80
N PHE A 355 42.46 -12.93 -53.54
CA PHE A 355 41.32 -12.06 -53.19
C PHE A 355 41.66 -11.24 -51.94
N GLY A 356 42.64 -10.34 -52.08
CA GLY A 356 42.99 -9.32 -51.08
C GLY A 356 42.67 -7.90 -51.57
N GLY A 357 41.37 -7.59 -51.73
CA GLY A 357 40.90 -6.25 -52.13
C GLY A 357 40.60 -5.32 -50.94
N GLN A 358 41.45 -4.29 -50.79
CA GLN A 358 41.25 -2.95 -50.20
C GLN A 358 40.08 -2.69 -49.25
N ASP A 359 40.40 -2.40 -47.97
CA ASP A 359 39.58 -1.53 -47.09
C ASP A 359 40.44 -0.36 -46.55
N SER A 360 40.72 0.61 -47.44
CA SER A 360 41.37 1.89 -47.10
C SER A 360 40.43 2.90 -46.42
N GLY A 361 39.20 2.50 -46.06
CA GLY A 361 38.20 3.34 -45.37
C GLY A 361 38.36 3.34 -43.84
N LEU A 362 38.68 2.18 -43.25
CA LEU A 362 38.70 2.02 -41.79
C LEU A 362 39.87 2.78 -41.14
N GLN A 363 41.03 2.83 -41.81
CA GLN A 363 42.23 3.49 -41.30
C GLN A 363 42.12 5.03 -41.31
N ARG A 364 41.26 5.61 -42.16
CA ARG A 364 41.00 7.06 -42.18
C ARG A 364 40.03 7.50 -41.06
N ALA A 365 39.15 6.63 -40.59
CA ALA A 365 38.24 6.94 -39.49
C ALA A 365 38.96 6.98 -38.13
N ILE A 366 40.02 6.20 -37.95
CA ILE A 366 40.78 6.14 -36.70
C ILE A 366 41.67 7.39 -36.52
N ASN A 367 42.20 7.96 -37.60
CA ASN A 367 43.06 9.15 -37.52
C ASN A 367 42.29 10.47 -37.45
N ALA A 368 40.98 10.50 -37.74
CA ALA A 368 40.18 11.71 -37.70
C ALA A 368 39.73 12.12 -36.29
N HIS A 369 39.79 11.21 -35.30
CA HIS A 369 39.26 11.49 -33.95
C HIS A 369 40.29 12.03 -32.95
N VAL A 370 41.55 12.24 -33.37
CA VAL A 370 42.67 12.64 -32.49
C VAL A 370 43.04 14.13 -32.59
N VAL A 371 42.38 14.92 -33.45
CA VAL A 371 42.67 16.35 -33.62
C VAL A 371 41.41 17.20 -33.46
N GLU A 372 40.75 17.12 -32.32
CA GLU A 372 39.88 18.19 -31.81
C GLU A 372 39.98 18.20 -30.28
N HIS A 373 41.05 18.79 -29.76
CA HIS A 373 41.13 19.44 -28.43
C HIS A 373 42.56 19.99 -28.23
N ILE A 374 42.84 21.14 -28.87
CA ILE A 374 43.73 22.20 -28.37
C ILE A 374 43.06 23.52 -28.70
#